data_AF-A0A9K3PUZ1-F1
#
_entry.id   AF-A0A9K3PUZ1-F1
#
_cell.length_a   1.000
_cell.length_b   1.000
_cell.length_c   1.000
_cell.angle_alpha   90.00
_cell.angle_beta   90.00
_cell.angle_gamma   90.00
#
_symmetry.space_group_name_H-M   'P 1'
#
loop_
_entity.id
_entity.type
_entity.pdbx_description
1 polymer ?
#
loop_
_entity_poly.entity_id
_entity_poly.type
_entity_poly.pdbx_seq_one_letter_code
_entity_poly.pdbx_strand_id
1 'polypeptide(L)'
;MIDIFVLVISIAAFRVSIQSPNVAFLPEGFYSIDLLVVPLWGLYANMLAQLVSQISSHFIIHYHRRIYNNARDAFKNHHHLQSTGSRDLIRTSNFESQDNYSGKRMLRKHKFGRPHRGEDQKLFVPHWVSFAVITLGLCLVIFVVAGCTLPSFSLDILGLIGVAVESGQKFEDAITYHSVFTVVQLLMEEARFLDKPSDYMGLGTLSALFILTVLVVPILQTVALMRQWFSPLTLAERSRMSTAIEVLQAWQYAEVYLIAIFVASWQLGPVSEFMINSYCESLKGFFAQMVYFGLLKEEDAQCFSVQSSIEEGAFILAAGAVCLALLNTFVTKAVNQYLYEKSQLEKKMEDEVSTIQTDALEEATDDNNSVPSLLSGSSIKPVPVLFTDTFRWFLRGDSGENQERSSNSALDVSTCFAKEVYIDEDEINLESIPSSGTEVYNGDFYQPHKQDSQQCTAVSLVEEQNDESRGEECSAVHPNCMGKHFMPRLFFERQKSQSLNNRPDQGNDKVLHGEPKSC
;
A
#
# COMPACT_ATOMS: atom_id res chain seq x y z
N MET A 1 7.10 -10.22 -3.28
CA MET A 1 6.71 -9.36 -4.43
C MET A 1 7.79 -8.36 -4.80
N ILE A 2 8.48 -7.71 -3.85
CA ILE A 2 9.61 -6.81 -4.16
C ILE A 2 10.62 -7.49 -5.09
N ASP A 3 11.05 -8.71 -4.76
CA ASP A 3 12.01 -9.47 -5.58
C ASP A 3 11.56 -9.65 -7.04
N ILE A 4 10.26 -9.86 -7.28
CA ILE A 4 9.72 -10.01 -8.63
C ILE A 4 9.84 -8.68 -9.39
N PHE A 5 9.52 -7.56 -8.75
CA PHE A 5 9.64 -6.25 -9.39
C PHE A 5 11.09 -5.81 -9.61
N VAL A 6 11.96 -6.02 -8.62
CA VAL A 6 13.40 -5.76 -8.78
C VAL A 6 13.94 -6.56 -9.95
N LEU A 7 13.54 -7.83 -10.04
CA LEU A 7 13.94 -8.68 -11.14
C LEU A 7 13.42 -8.22 -12.51
N VAL A 8 12.15 -7.82 -12.58
CA VAL A 8 11.56 -7.26 -13.80
C VAL A 8 12.37 -6.05 -14.27
N ILE A 9 12.75 -5.18 -13.34
CA ILE A 9 13.59 -4.01 -13.62
C ILE A 9 15.00 -4.45 -14.05
N SER A 10 15.59 -5.46 -13.40
CA SER A 10 16.90 -6.00 -13.80
C SER A 10 16.89 -6.62 -15.20
N ILE A 11 15.85 -7.38 -15.57
CA ILE A 11 15.70 -7.91 -16.94
C ILE A 11 15.65 -6.76 -17.95
N ALA A 12 14.84 -5.74 -17.67
CA ALA A 12 14.77 -4.56 -18.53
C ALA A 12 16.13 -3.85 -18.61
N ALA A 13 16.87 -3.79 -17.50
CA ALA A 13 18.09 -3.01 -17.40
C ALA A 13 19.33 -3.65 -18.01
N PHE A 14 19.39 -4.97 -18.01
CA PHE A 14 20.48 -5.70 -18.66
C PHE A 14 20.16 -6.07 -20.11
N ARG A 15 19.03 -5.60 -20.66
CA ARG A 15 18.73 -5.77 -22.06
C ARG A 15 19.40 -4.69 -22.89
N VAL A 16 20.54 -5.04 -23.48
CA VAL A 16 21.33 -4.14 -24.33
C VAL A 16 21.45 -4.75 -25.72
N SER A 17 21.07 -3.98 -26.74
CA SER A 17 21.24 -4.38 -28.15
C SER A 17 22.19 -3.40 -28.82
N ILE A 18 23.32 -3.91 -29.31
CA ILE A 18 24.34 -3.14 -30.00
C ILE A 18 24.26 -3.47 -31.48
N GLN A 19 23.94 -2.48 -32.30
CA GLN A 19 23.94 -2.59 -33.76
C GLN A 19 25.13 -1.84 -34.33
N SER A 20 25.78 -2.41 -35.35
CA SER A 20 26.89 -1.74 -36.04
C SER A 20 26.43 -0.42 -36.67
N PRO A 21 27.22 0.68 -36.53
CA PRO A 21 26.89 1.95 -37.16
C PRO A 21 26.86 1.83 -38.70
N ASN A 22 25.94 2.55 -39.35
CA ASN A 22 25.88 2.62 -40.81
C ASN A 22 26.96 3.58 -41.35
N VAL A 23 28.20 3.10 -41.39
CA VAL A 23 29.35 3.79 -41.97
C VAL A 23 29.71 3.17 -43.31
N ALA A 24 30.02 4.01 -44.31
CA ALA A 24 30.23 3.57 -45.69
C ALA A 24 31.37 2.53 -45.89
N PHE A 25 32.24 2.35 -44.89
CA PHE A 25 33.36 1.41 -44.94
C PHE A 25 33.06 0.04 -44.32
N LEU A 26 31.97 -0.10 -43.53
CA LEU A 26 31.55 -1.39 -42.96
C LEU A 26 30.30 -1.89 -43.69
N PRO A 27 30.20 -3.20 -43.99
CA PRO A 27 28.95 -3.80 -44.45
C PRO A 27 27.81 -3.54 -43.46
N GLU A 28 26.58 -3.34 -43.97
CA GLU A 28 25.40 -3.23 -43.12
C GLU A 28 25.25 -4.51 -42.27
N GLY A 29 25.12 -4.33 -40.95
CA GLY A 29 25.00 -5.43 -39.99
C GLY A 29 26.31 -6.19 -39.74
N PHE A 30 27.47 -5.53 -39.79
CA PHE A 30 28.77 -6.16 -39.53
C PHE A 30 28.81 -6.90 -38.19
N TYR A 31 28.17 -6.34 -37.16
CA TYR A 31 27.92 -7.03 -35.88
C TYR A 31 26.57 -6.62 -35.29
N SER A 32 25.96 -7.57 -34.59
CA SER A 32 24.80 -7.38 -33.72
C SER A 32 25.06 -8.16 -32.44
N ILE A 33 25.13 -7.47 -31.30
CA ILE A 33 25.37 -8.10 -30.01
C ILE A 33 24.15 -7.81 -29.13
N ASP A 34 23.43 -8.85 -28.76
CA ASP A 34 22.29 -8.75 -27.85
C ASP A 34 22.67 -9.37 -26.51
N LEU A 35 22.73 -8.54 -25.47
CA LEU A 35 22.88 -8.94 -24.09
C LEU A 35 21.49 -8.99 -23.46
N LEU A 36 21.12 -10.13 -22.89
CA LEU A 36 19.82 -10.33 -22.25
C LEU A 36 19.95 -11.27 -21.03
N VAL A 37 19.10 -11.05 -20.03
CA VAL A 37 19.10 -11.83 -18.78
C VAL A 37 17.94 -12.80 -18.78
N VAL A 38 18.23 -14.07 -19.06
CA VAL A 38 17.20 -15.11 -19.11
C VAL A 38 16.80 -15.56 -17.71
N PRO A 39 15.52 -15.40 -17.31
CA PRO A 39 15.02 -15.96 -16.06
C PRO A 39 15.07 -17.50 -16.08
N LEU A 40 15.72 -18.09 -15.07
CA LEU A 40 15.74 -19.56 -14.88
C LEU A 40 14.55 -20.05 -14.06
N TRP A 41 14.31 -21.37 -14.05
CA TRP A 41 13.17 -22.01 -13.39
C TRP A 41 12.98 -21.63 -11.91
N GLY A 42 14.08 -21.45 -11.16
CA GLY A 42 14.01 -21.10 -9.73
C GLY A 42 13.25 -19.80 -9.46
N LEU A 43 13.31 -18.86 -10.41
CA LEU A 43 12.61 -17.58 -10.34
C LEU A 43 11.12 -17.73 -10.56
N TYR A 44 10.72 -18.49 -11.59
CA TYR A 44 9.32 -18.79 -11.84
C TYR A 44 8.70 -19.57 -10.68
N ALA A 45 9.46 -20.49 -10.07
CA ALA A 45 9.06 -21.20 -8.86
C ALA A 45 8.86 -20.23 -7.69
N ASN A 46 9.76 -19.25 -7.49
CA ASN A 46 9.60 -18.21 -6.47
C ASN A 46 8.34 -17.36 -6.72
N MET A 47 8.11 -16.92 -7.95
CA MET A 47 6.90 -16.17 -8.32
C MET A 47 5.62 -16.97 -8.02
N LEU A 48 5.59 -18.25 -8.42
CA LEU A 48 4.45 -19.12 -8.16
C LEU A 48 4.22 -19.34 -6.67
N ALA A 49 5.29 -19.56 -5.89
CA ALA A 49 5.20 -19.70 -4.45
C ALA A 49 4.61 -18.45 -3.78
N GLN A 50 5.01 -17.26 -4.23
CA GLN A 50 4.47 -15.98 -3.72
C GLN A 50 2.98 -15.84 -4.05
N LEU A 51 2.57 -16.15 -5.30
CA LEU A 51 1.16 -16.15 -5.70
C LEU A 51 0.31 -17.13 -4.89
N VAL A 52 0.78 -18.37 -4.72
CA VAL A 52 0.08 -19.39 -3.95
C VAL A 52 -0.01 -18.97 -2.47
N SER A 53 1.04 -18.38 -1.91
CA SER A 53 1.04 -17.85 -0.54
C SER A 53 -0.01 -16.76 -0.34
N GLN A 54 -0.17 -15.85 -1.30
CA GLN A 54 -1.17 -14.78 -1.24
C GLN A 54 -2.59 -15.33 -1.37
N ILE A 55 -2.84 -16.20 -2.35
CA ILE A 55 -4.14 -16.82 -2.56
C ILE A 55 -4.55 -17.64 -1.33
N SER A 56 -3.64 -18.45 -0.79
CA SER A 56 -3.92 -19.27 0.40
C SER A 56 -4.21 -18.42 1.64
N SER A 57 -3.52 -17.29 1.82
CA SER A 57 -3.79 -16.35 2.92
C SER A 57 -5.23 -15.82 2.87
N HIS A 58 -5.74 -15.49 1.68
CA HIS A 58 -7.13 -15.06 1.53
C HIS A 58 -8.14 -16.16 1.84
N PHE A 59 -7.87 -17.39 1.39
CA PHE A 59 -8.72 -18.54 1.73
C PHE A 59 -8.75 -18.77 3.24
N ILE A 60 -7.59 -18.74 3.91
CA ILE A 60 -7.49 -18.94 5.35
C ILE A 60 -8.30 -17.87 6.10
N ILE A 61 -8.13 -16.59 5.77
CA ILE A 61 -8.88 -15.49 6.41
C ILE A 61 -10.39 -15.63 6.17
N HIS A 62 -10.80 -15.98 4.95
CA HIS A 62 -12.21 -16.18 4.62
C HIS A 62 -12.84 -17.31 5.44
N TYR A 63 -12.19 -18.48 5.51
CA TYR A 63 -12.66 -19.61 6.31
C TYR A 63 -12.64 -19.30 7.81
N HIS A 64 -11.61 -18.60 8.30
CA HIS A 64 -11.54 -18.18 9.69
C HIS A 64 -12.72 -17.28 10.07
N ARG A 65 -13.03 -16.26 9.26
CA ARG A 65 -14.19 -15.37 9.49
C ARG A 65 -15.51 -16.14 9.44
N ARG A 66 -15.66 -17.09 8.51
CA ARG A 66 -16.85 -17.93 8.41
C ARG A 66 -17.05 -18.78 9.67
N ILE A 67 -16.00 -19.47 10.13
CA ILE A 67 -16.05 -20.30 11.34
C ILE A 67 -16.34 -19.44 12.57
N TYR A 68 -15.68 -18.28 12.69
CA TYR A 68 -15.90 -17.34 13.80
C TYR A 68 -17.35 -16.84 13.85
N ASN A 69 -17.93 -16.45 12.71
CA ASN A 69 -19.31 -15.98 12.64
C ASN A 69 -20.29 -17.11 12.99
N ASN A 70 -20.11 -18.30 12.44
CA ASN A 70 -20.94 -19.46 12.75
C ASN A 70 -20.91 -19.80 14.25
N ALA A 71 -19.72 -19.79 14.86
CA ALA A 71 -19.56 -20.04 16.29
C ALA A 71 -20.24 -18.96 17.14
N ARG A 72 -20.13 -17.68 16.73
CA ARG A 72 -20.80 -16.56 17.40
C ARG A 72 -22.31 -16.68 17.33
N ASP A 73 -22.86 -17.07 16.19
CA ASP A 73 -24.29 -17.23 16.00
C ASP A 73 -24.82 -18.46 16.77
N ALA A 74 -24.08 -19.57 16.78
CA ALA A 74 -24.40 -20.73 17.60
C ALA A 74 -24.41 -20.41 19.11
N PHE A 75 -23.44 -19.63 19.58
CA PHE A 75 -23.38 -19.17 20.97
C PHE A 75 -24.59 -18.29 21.35
N LYS A 76 -24.99 -17.36 20.46
CA LYS A 76 -26.19 -16.55 20.64
C LYS A 76 -27.46 -17.40 20.71
N ASN A 77 -27.60 -18.38 19.82
CA ASN A 77 -28.76 -19.27 19.78
C ASN A 77 -28.86 -20.13 21.06
N HIS A 78 -27.72 -20.60 21.60
CA HIS A 78 -27.70 -21.34 22.86
C HIS A 78 -28.15 -20.50 24.06
N HIS A 79 -27.74 -19.22 24.12
CA HIS A 79 -28.21 -18.31 25.17
C HIS A 79 -29.70 -17.98 25.05
N HIS A 80 -30.22 -17.86 23.83
CA HIS A 80 -31.67 -17.68 23.60
C HIS A 80 -32.48 -18.89 24.09
N LEU A 81 -32.04 -20.12 23.79
CA LEU A 81 -32.75 -21.35 24.19
C LEU A 81 -32.82 -21.55 25.71
N GLN A 82 -31.80 -21.15 26.47
CA GLN A 82 -31.87 -21.18 27.94
C GLN A 82 -32.86 -20.15 28.50
N SER A 83 -33.10 -19.04 27.78
CA SER A 83 -34.06 -18.01 28.20
C SER A 83 -35.51 -18.35 27.82
N THR A 84 -35.75 -19.14 26.77
CA THR A 84 -37.10 -19.43 26.26
C THR A 84 -37.82 -20.62 26.92
N GLY A 85 -37.13 -21.45 27.73
CA GLY A 85 -37.73 -22.61 28.41
C GLY A 85 -38.90 -22.34 29.37
N SER A 86 -39.34 -21.09 29.53
CA SER A 86 -40.49 -20.69 30.36
C SER A 86 -41.54 -19.83 29.65
N ARG A 87 -41.46 -19.63 28.31
CA ARG A 87 -42.13 -18.51 27.61
C ARG A 87 -43.09 -18.87 26.46
N ASP A 88 -43.45 -20.14 26.26
CA ASP A 88 -44.16 -20.59 25.05
C ASP A 88 -45.69 -20.35 24.99
N LEU A 89 -46.31 -19.59 25.89
CA LEU A 89 -47.78 -19.42 25.89
C LEU A 89 -48.33 -18.01 25.56
N ILE A 90 -47.49 -16.98 25.38
CA ILE A 90 -47.98 -15.61 25.14
C ILE A 90 -47.19 -14.94 24.01
N ARG A 91 -47.37 -15.39 22.75
CA ARG A 91 -46.75 -14.69 21.61
C ARG A 91 -47.51 -14.88 20.30
N THR A 92 -48.72 -14.34 20.24
CA THR A 92 -49.55 -14.39 19.02
C THR A 92 -50.25 -13.08 18.62
N SER A 93 -49.83 -11.91 19.13
CA SER A 93 -50.45 -10.65 18.69
C SER A 93 -49.46 -9.50 18.40
N ASN A 94 -49.44 -9.11 17.12
CA ASN A 94 -49.33 -7.72 16.62
C ASN A 94 -47.97 -7.02 16.46
N PHE A 95 -46.82 -7.70 16.43
CA PHE A 95 -45.56 -7.05 16.00
C PHE A 95 -45.36 -7.11 14.46
N GLU A 96 -46.38 -6.75 13.69
CA GLU A 96 -46.28 -6.42 12.27
C GLU A 96 -46.14 -4.89 12.14
N SER A 97 -44.96 -4.28 12.30
CA SER A 97 -44.66 -2.91 11.78
C SER A 97 -43.27 -2.34 12.10
N GLN A 98 -42.16 -3.06 11.84
CA GLN A 98 -40.86 -2.35 11.78
C GLN A 98 -39.81 -2.91 10.80
N ASP A 99 -40.16 -3.84 9.91
CA ASP A 99 -39.22 -4.34 8.88
C ASP A 99 -38.90 -3.34 7.76
N ASN A 100 -39.56 -2.17 7.74
CA ASN A 100 -39.33 -1.15 6.72
C ASN A 100 -38.02 -0.33 6.93
N TYR A 101 -37.25 -0.61 8.00
CA TYR A 101 -35.95 0.04 8.25
C TYR A 101 -34.76 -0.60 7.52
N SER A 102 -34.96 -1.69 6.79
CA SER A 102 -33.96 -2.29 5.89
C SER A 102 -33.87 -1.59 4.52
N GLY A 103 -34.39 -0.37 4.41
CA GLY A 103 -34.25 0.43 3.21
C GLY A 103 -32.79 0.63 2.80
N LYS A 104 -32.49 0.47 1.50
CA LYS A 104 -31.17 0.73 0.92
C LYS A 104 -30.79 2.20 1.15
N ARG A 105 -29.79 2.46 2.00
CA ARG A 105 -29.33 3.83 2.32
C ARG A 105 -27.92 4.08 1.78
N MET A 106 -27.75 5.20 1.09
CA MET A 106 -26.43 5.67 0.63
C MET A 106 -25.57 6.08 1.83
N LEU A 107 -24.27 5.72 1.81
CA LEU A 107 -23.36 6.05 2.91
C LEU A 107 -23.21 7.57 3.11
N ARG A 108 -23.16 8.34 2.02
CA ARG A 108 -23.08 9.82 2.07
C ARG A 108 -24.23 10.52 2.81
N LYS A 109 -25.42 9.89 2.87
CA LYS A 109 -26.61 10.45 3.53
C LYS A 109 -26.78 9.95 4.97
N HIS A 110 -25.91 9.05 5.41
CA HIS A 110 -25.96 8.50 6.76
C HIS A 110 -25.53 9.58 7.77
N LYS A 111 -26.27 9.69 8.87
CA LYS A 111 -25.89 10.57 9.98
C LYS A 111 -25.15 9.72 11.02
N PHE A 112 -23.87 10.00 11.22
CA PHE A 112 -22.99 9.27 12.11
C PHE A 112 -23.18 9.72 13.55
N GLY A 113 -23.33 8.78 14.48
CA GLY A 113 -23.48 9.05 15.91
C GLY A 113 -22.13 9.13 16.63
N ARG A 114 -22.07 9.87 17.74
CA ARG A 114 -20.90 9.93 18.63
C ARG A 114 -21.22 9.30 20.00
N PRO A 115 -21.06 7.97 20.14
CA PRO A 115 -21.41 7.30 21.40
C PRO A 115 -20.57 7.73 22.61
N HIS A 116 -19.39 8.33 22.40
CA HIS A 116 -18.45 8.62 23.51
C HIS A 116 -18.68 9.92 24.25
N ARG A 117 -19.49 10.83 23.71
CA ARG A 117 -19.64 12.18 24.29
C ARG A 117 -20.90 12.34 25.14
N GLY A 118 -21.74 11.32 25.24
CA GLY A 118 -23.06 11.41 25.87
C GLY A 118 -24.03 12.36 25.15
N GLU A 119 -23.59 12.95 24.04
CA GLU A 119 -24.38 13.84 23.18
C GLU A 119 -25.01 12.98 22.08
N ASP A 120 -26.34 12.95 22.00
CA ASP A 120 -27.10 12.32 20.89
C ASP A 120 -26.99 13.10 19.56
N GLN A 121 -25.96 13.95 19.44
CA GLN A 121 -25.69 14.73 18.26
C GLN A 121 -25.27 13.81 17.11
N LYS A 122 -26.05 13.88 16.04
CA LYS A 122 -25.76 13.20 14.78
C LYS A 122 -25.00 14.13 13.87
N LEU A 123 -23.90 13.63 13.31
CA LEU A 123 -23.06 14.36 12.37
C LEU A 123 -23.37 13.93 10.95
N PHE A 124 -23.41 14.89 10.04
CA PHE A 124 -23.60 14.60 8.62
C PHE A 124 -22.36 15.01 7.82
N VAL A 125 -22.14 14.30 6.72
CA VAL A 125 -21.10 14.63 5.75
C VAL A 125 -21.64 15.76 4.87
N PRO A 126 -20.98 16.92 4.80
CA PRO A 126 -21.42 18.04 3.98
C PRO A 126 -21.25 17.72 2.49
N HIS A 127 -22.03 18.40 1.64
CA HIS A 127 -22.08 18.10 0.21
C HIS A 127 -20.72 18.26 -0.49
N TRP A 128 -19.91 19.23 -0.08
CA TRP A 128 -18.58 19.48 -0.64
C TRP A 128 -17.62 18.29 -0.48
N VAL A 129 -17.77 17.48 0.58
CA VAL A 129 -16.95 16.27 0.77
C VAL A 129 -17.29 15.21 -0.26
N SER A 130 -18.56 15.10 -0.65
CA SER A 130 -18.93 14.19 -1.75
C SER A 130 -18.30 14.61 -3.07
N PHE A 131 -18.24 15.92 -3.34
CA PHE A 131 -17.54 16.44 -4.51
C PHE A 131 -16.04 16.14 -4.43
N ALA A 132 -15.41 16.40 -3.28
CA ALA A 132 -13.99 16.10 -3.05
C ALA A 132 -13.65 14.62 -3.25
N VAL A 133 -14.51 13.69 -2.80
CA VAL A 133 -14.33 12.25 -3.04
C VAL A 133 -14.38 11.90 -4.53
N ILE A 134 -15.26 12.52 -5.33
CA ILE A 134 -15.31 12.31 -6.79
C ILE A 134 -14.05 12.85 -7.45
N THR A 135 -13.68 14.08 -7.13
CA THR A 135 -12.48 14.72 -7.69
C THR A 135 -11.23 13.91 -7.33
N LEU A 136 -11.11 13.46 -6.09
CA LEU A 136 -9.99 12.63 -5.64
C LEU A 136 -9.96 11.28 -6.38
N GLY A 137 -11.12 10.62 -6.55
CA GLY A 137 -11.21 9.36 -7.29
C GLY A 137 -10.85 9.52 -8.78
N LEU A 138 -11.26 10.60 -9.44
CA LEU A 138 -10.89 10.89 -10.83
C LEU A 138 -9.41 11.24 -10.96
N CYS A 139 -8.90 12.10 -10.07
CA CYS A 139 -7.49 12.49 -10.02
C CYS A 139 -6.58 11.28 -9.84
N LEU A 140 -6.95 10.36 -8.95
CA LEU A 140 -6.24 9.10 -8.71
C LEU A 140 -6.17 8.25 -9.99
N VAL A 141 -7.29 8.05 -10.69
CA VAL A 141 -7.28 7.28 -11.95
C VAL A 141 -6.37 7.93 -12.99
N ILE A 142 -6.40 9.27 -13.10
CA ILE A 142 -5.52 10.02 -13.99
C ILE A 142 -4.05 9.82 -13.60
N PHE A 143 -3.69 9.95 -12.32
CA PHE A 143 -2.31 9.75 -11.85
C PHE A 143 -1.81 8.32 -12.06
N VAL A 144 -2.63 7.31 -11.82
CA VAL A 144 -2.23 5.91 -12.04
C VAL A 144 -2.03 5.64 -13.54
N VAL A 145 -2.94 6.11 -14.41
CA VAL A 145 -2.78 5.94 -15.85
C VAL A 145 -1.57 6.72 -16.37
N ALA A 146 -1.45 8.00 -16.01
CA ALA A 146 -0.34 8.86 -16.41
C ALA A 146 1.01 8.33 -15.91
N GLY A 147 1.10 7.95 -14.64
CA GLY A 147 2.31 7.40 -14.04
C GLY A 147 2.76 6.08 -14.68
N CYS A 148 1.82 5.25 -15.14
CA CYS A 148 2.14 4.02 -15.88
C CYS A 148 2.54 4.29 -17.34
N THR A 149 2.03 5.36 -17.97
CA THR A 149 2.38 5.72 -19.37
C THR A 149 3.67 6.52 -19.48
N LEU A 150 3.99 7.34 -18.48
CA LEU A 150 5.21 8.14 -18.47
C LEU A 150 6.41 7.29 -18.03
N PRO A 151 7.63 7.64 -18.47
CA PRO A 151 8.85 7.01 -17.98
C PRO A 151 8.91 7.06 -16.45
N SER A 152 9.10 5.89 -15.82
CA SER A 152 9.24 5.78 -14.36
C SER A 152 10.70 5.77 -13.92
N PHE A 153 11.57 5.23 -14.77
CA PHE A 153 13.02 5.28 -14.60
C PHE A 153 13.69 5.33 -15.97
N SER A 154 14.88 5.89 -16.00
CA SER A 154 15.81 5.85 -17.12
C SER A 154 17.04 5.04 -16.74
N LEU A 155 17.69 4.48 -17.75
CA LEU A 155 18.93 3.76 -17.62
C LEU A 155 19.96 4.39 -18.53
N ASP A 156 21.11 4.68 -17.95
CA ASP A 156 22.27 5.23 -18.63
C ASP A 156 23.34 4.15 -18.69
N ILE A 157 23.69 3.73 -19.91
CA ILE A 157 24.66 2.66 -20.14
C ILE A 157 26.02 3.31 -20.38
N LEU A 158 26.90 3.17 -19.41
CA LEU A 158 28.26 3.71 -19.43
C LEU A 158 29.30 2.65 -19.78
N GLY A 159 30.49 3.12 -20.16
CA GLY A 159 31.64 2.28 -20.44
C GLY A 159 31.76 1.89 -21.91
N LEU A 160 32.63 0.92 -22.22
CA LEU A 160 32.89 0.49 -23.59
C LEU A 160 31.62 0.02 -24.32
N ILE A 161 30.73 -0.68 -23.61
CA ILE A 161 29.43 -1.07 -24.16
C ILE A 161 28.55 0.16 -24.43
N GLY A 162 28.55 1.16 -23.55
CA GLY A 162 27.86 2.43 -23.76
C GLY A 162 28.30 3.13 -25.03
N VAL A 163 29.62 3.34 -25.18
CA VAL A 163 30.22 3.94 -26.39
C VAL A 163 29.88 3.14 -27.65
N ALA A 164 29.83 1.81 -27.56
CA ALA A 164 29.42 0.97 -28.67
C ALA A 164 27.94 1.16 -29.04
N VAL A 165 27.04 1.30 -28.06
CA VAL A 165 25.62 1.61 -28.28
C VAL A 165 25.45 3.00 -28.89
N GLU A 166 26.12 4.02 -28.33
CA GLU A 166 26.10 5.40 -28.84
C GLU A 166 26.58 5.47 -30.29
N SER A 167 27.63 4.72 -30.64
CA SER A 167 28.15 4.67 -32.01
C SER A 167 27.07 4.24 -33.01
N GLY A 168 26.22 3.28 -32.63
CA GLY A 168 25.08 2.81 -33.43
C GLY A 168 23.93 3.83 -33.53
N GLN A 169 23.80 4.72 -32.54
CA GLN A 169 22.71 5.70 -32.41
C GLN A 169 23.14 7.13 -32.80
N LYS A 170 24.03 7.28 -33.79
CA LYS A 170 24.52 8.60 -34.24
C LYS A 170 25.18 9.44 -33.13
N PHE A 171 25.76 8.77 -32.12
CA PHE A 171 26.35 9.41 -30.95
C PHE A 171 25.35 10.24 -30.12
N GLU A 172 24.07 9.85 -30.13
CA GLU A 172 23.12 10.28 -29.09
C GLU A 172 23.36 9.46 -27.81
N ASP A 173 23.18 10.11 -26.65
CA ASP A 173 23.42 9.48 -25.33
C ASP A 173 22.66 8.15 -25.21
N ALA A 174 23.31 7.12 -24.68
CA ALA A 174 22.74 5.77 -24.51
C ALA A 174 21.72 5.67 -23.35
N ILE A 175 20.81 6.63 -23.27
CA ILE A 175 19.78 6.73 -22.23
C ILE A 175 18.48 6.07 -22.71
N THR A 176 18.05 4.99 -22.04
CA THR A 176 16.78 4.34 -22.34
C THR A 176 15.73 4.64 -21.28
N TYR A 177 14.59 5.16 -21.73
CA TYR A 177 13.45 5.50 -20.86
C TYR A 177 12.47 4.34 -20.75
N HIS A 178 12.14 3.96 -19.52
CA HIS A 178 11.26 2.82 -19.26
C HIS A 178 10.00 3.23 -18.50
N SER A 179 8.85 3.10 -19.18
CA SER A 179 7.52 3.12 -18.56
C SER A 179 7.07 1.70 -18.18
N VAL A 180 5.99 1.56 -17.42
CA VAL A 180 5.38 0.26 -17.09
C VAL A 180 5.05 -0.53 -18.36
N PHE A 181 4.52 0.14 -19.38
CA PHE A 181 4.19 -0.49 -20.66
C PHE A 181 5.43 -0.86 -21.47
N THR A 182 6.47 -0.01 -21.47
CA THR A 182 7.73 -0.29 -22.16
C THR A 182 8.39 -1.54 -21.57
N VAL A 183 8.43 -1.67 -20.24
CA VAL A 183 8.98 -2.86 -19.57
C VAL A 183 8.23 -4.12 -19.97
N VAL A 184 6.90 -4.07 -20.04
CA VAL A 184 6.08 -5.21 -20.48
C VAL A 184 6.32 -5.57 -21.94
N GLN A 185 6.46 -4.58 -22.81
CA GLN A 185 6.82 -4.81 -24.20
C GLN A 185 8.19 -5.50 -24.31
N LEU A 186 9.18 -5.04 -23.54
CA LEU A 186 10.51 -5.66 -23.50
C LEU A 186 10.40 -7.12 -23.03
N LEU A 187 9.69 -7.41 -21.93
CA LEU A 187 9.51 -8.79 -21.46
C LEU A 187 8.85 -9.70 -22.51
N MET A 188 7.87 -9.19 -23.26
CA MET A 188 7.19 -9.95 -24.32
C MET A 188 8.05 -10.14 -25.57
N GLU A 189 8.89 -9.16 -25.93
CA GLU A 189 9.86 -9.29 -27.01
C GLU A 189 10.96 -10.30 -26.67
N GLU A 190 11.43 -10.32 -25.43
CA GLU A 190 12.41 -11.31 -24.97
C GLU A 190 11.81 -12.73 -24.98
N ALA A 191 10.56 -12.86 -24.56
CA ALA A 191 9.82 -14.11 -24.66
C ALA A 191 9.71 -14.62 -26.12
N ARG A 192 9.57 -13.70 -27.08
CA ARG A 192 9.56 -14.03 -28.51
C ARG A 192 10.96 -14.41 -29.02
N PHE A 193 12.00 -13.75 -28.52
CA PHE A 193 13.38 -14.02 -28.93
C PHE A 193 13.86 -15.40 -28.47
N LEU A 194 13.48 -15.83 -27.26
CA LEU A 194 13.89 -17.14 -26.71
C LEU A 194 13.25 -18.34 -27.40
N ASP A 195 12.11 -18.15 -28.09
CA ASP A 195 11.33 -19.14 -28.85
C ASP A 195 11.03 -20.46 -28.10
N LYS A 196 11.06 -20.43 -26.76
CA LYS A 196 10.73 -21.56 -25.90
C LYS A 196 9.35 -21.37 -25.28
N PRO A 197 8.48 -22.40 -25.31
CA PRO A 197 7.13 -22.29 -24.77
C PRO A 197 7.12 -22.02 -23.26
N SER A 198 8.12 -22.51 -22.52
CA SER A 198 8.26 -22.25 -21.09
C SER A 198 8.48 -20.77 -20.78
N ASP A 199 9.31 -20.10 -21.58
CA ASP A 199 9.70 -18.72 -21.37
C ASP A 199 8.54 -17.79 -21.79
N TYR A 200 7.81 -18.16 -22.85
CA TYR A 200 6.57 -17.46 -23.23
C TYR A 200 5.51 -17.49 -22.13
N MET A 201 5.29 -18.65 -21.50
CA MET A 201 4.35 -18.76 -20.39
C MET A 201 4.82 -18.01 -19.15
N GLY A 202 6.12 -18.11 -18.82
CA GLY A 202 6.71 -17.47 -17.64
C GLY A 202 6.71 -15.95 -17.73
N LEU A 203 7.36 -15.39 -18.75
CA LEU A 203 7.44 -13.95 -19.00
C LEU A 203 6.07 -13.34 -19.31
N GLY A 204 5.20 -14.06 -20.01
CA GLY A 204 3.81 -13.63 -20.26
C GLY A 204 2.99 -13.53 -18.98
N THR A 205 3.08 -14.53 -18.09
CA THR A 205 2.40 -14.50 -16.79
C THR A 205 2.95 -13.38 -15.90
N LEU A 206 4.26 -13.19 -15.88
CA LEU A 206 4.92 -12.13 -15.13
C LEU A 206 4.52 -10.74 -15.64
N SER A 207 4.45 -10.55 -16.96
CA SER A 207 3.97 -9.31 -17.60
C SER A 207 2.50 -9.03 -17.27
N ALA A 208 1.65 -10.06 -17.33
CA ALA A 208 0.23 -9.94 -16.99
C ALA A 208 0.04 -9.58 -15.51
N LEU A 209 0.79 -10.21 -14.61
CA LEU A 209 0.78 -9.91 -13.17
C LEU A 209 1.23 -8.47 -12.92
N PHE A 210 2.30 -8.04 -13.58
CA PHE A 210 2.83 -6.69 -13.45
C PHE A 210 1.78 -5.62 -13.81
N ILE A 211 1.15 -5.74 -14.99
CA ILE A 211 0.07 -4.82 -15.41
C ILE A 211 -1.15 -4.93 -14.49
N LEU A 212 -1.56 -6.16 -14.14
CA LEU A 212 -2.72 -6.38 -13.29
C LEU A 212 -2.56 -5.67 -11.93
N THR A 213 -1.40 -5.80 -11.30
CA THR A 213 -1.18 -5.35 -9.92
C THR A 213 -0.77 -3.88 -9.80
N VAL A 214 -0.10 -3.32 -10.82
CA VAL A 214 0.35 -1.91 -10.83
C VAL A 214 -0.69 -0.97 -11.45
N LEU A 215 -1.46 -1.41 -12.45
CA LEU A 215 -2.43 -0.57 -13.16
C LEU A 215 -3.88 -0.95 -12.88
N VAL A 216 -4.25 -2.20 -13.12
CA VAL A 216 -5.67 -2.61 -13.14
C VAL A 216 -6.27 -2.66 -11.74
N VAL A 217 -5.58 -3.27 -10.77
CA VAL A 217 -6.06 -3.41 -9.39
C VAL A 217 -6.30 -2.05 -8.71
N PRO A 218 -5.40 -1.05 -8.76
CA PRO A 218 -5.66 0.29 -8.22
C PRO A 218 -6.91 0.96 -8.82
N ILE A 219 -7.15 0.80 -10.13
CA ILE A 219 -8.34 1.34 -10.80
C ILE A 219 -9.60 0.62 -10.31
N LEU A 220 -9.59 -0.73 -10.27
CA LEU A 220 -10.73 -1.51 -9.77
C LEU A 220 -11.04 -1.20 -8.30
N GLN A 221 -10.02 -1.02 -7.47
CA GLN A 221 -10.18 -0.63 -6.07
C GLN A 221 -10.79 0.77 -5.94
N THR A 222 -10.36 1.71 -6.77
CA THR A 222 -10.96 3.06 -6.82
C THR A 222 -12.43 3.00 -7.21
N VAL A 223 -12.77 2.24 -8.24
CA VAL A 223 -14.17 2.02 -8.66
C VAL A 223 -14.99 1.36 -7.55
N ALA A 224 -14.44 0.38 -6.84
CA ALA A 224 -15.10 -0.29 -5.72
C ALA A 224 -15.37 0.69 -4.55
N LEU A 225 -14.39 1.52 -4.19
CA LEU A 225 -14.52 2.56 -3.15
C LEU A 225 -15.57 3.60 -3.55
N MET A 226 -15.54 4.07 -4.79
CA MET A 226 -16.54 5.00 -5.34
C MET A 226 -17.94 4.40 -5.31
N ARG A 227 -18.08 3.13 -5.73
CA ARG A 227 -19.35 2.41 -5.67
C ARG A 227 -19.84 2.27 -4.23
N GLN A 228 -18.96 1.96 -3.28
CA GLN A 228 -19.31 1.80 -1.87
C GLN A 228 -19.79 3.11 -1.24
N TRP A 229 -19.22 4.24 -1.65
CA TRP A 229 -19.60 5.56 -1.17
C TRP A 229 -20.93 6.07 -1.75
N PHE A 230 -21.12 5.95 -3.07
CA PHE A 230 -22.27 6.54 -3.77
C PHE A 230 -23.48 5.61 -3.91
N SER A 231 -23.28 4.29 -3.98
CA SER A 231 -24.38 3.35 -4.24
C SER A 231 -25.16 3.01 -2.96
N PRO A 232 -26.51 3.02 -3.00
CA PRO A 232 -27.33 2.54 -1.90
C PRO A 232 -27.25 1.00 -1.82
N LEU A 233 -26.27 0.50 -1.07
CA LEU A 233 -26.04 -0.94 -0.84
C LEU A 233 -26.80 -1.43 0.39
N THR A 234 -27.31 -2.66 0.33
CA THR A 234 -27.79 -3.40 1.52
C THR A 234 -26.63 -3.73 2.47
N LEU A 235 -26.94 -4.14 3.72
CA LEU A 235 -25.92 -4.51 4.71
C LEU A 235 -25.03 -5.67 4.23
N ALA A 236 -25.67 -6.70 3.67
CA ALA A 236 -24.96 -7.86 3.14
C ALA A 236 -24.08 -7.49 1.94
N GLU A 237 -24.58 -6.69 0.99
CA GLU A 237 -23.79 -6.22 -0.15
C GLU A 237 -22.62 -5.33 0.28
N ARG A 238 -22.82 -4.46 1.27
CA ARG A 238 -21.76 -3.57 1.80
C ARG A 238 -20.65 -4.37 2.48
N SER A 239 -21.01 -5.40 3.24
CA SER A 239 -20.03 -6.32 3.83
C SER A 239 -19.25 -7.09 2.76
N ARG A 240 -19.95 -7.64 1.73
CA ARG A 240 -19.29 -8.29 0.60
C ARG A 240 -18.36 -7.34 -0.16
N MET A 241 -18.79 -6.11 -0.41
CA MET A 241 -17.98 -5.07 -1.07
C MET A 241 -16.75 -4.70 -0.22
N SER A 242 -16.91 -4.60 1.10
CA SER A 242 -15.79 -4.36 2.02
C SER A 242 -14.76 -5.48 1.94
N THR A 243 -15.21 -6.75 1.93
CA THR A 243 -14.31 -7.91 1.73
C THR A 243 -13.63 -7.85 0.36
N ALA A 244 -14.34 -7.46 -0.70
CA ALA A 244 -13.75 -7.32 -2.03
C ALA A 244 -12.66 -6.23 -2.07
N ILE A 245 -12.88 -5.09 -1.38
CA ILE A 245 -11.87 -4.02 -1.26
C ILE A 245 -10.66 -4.50 -0.46
N GLU A 246 -10.85 -5.26 0.62
CA GLU A 246 -9.75 -5.86 1.37
C GLU A 246 -8.92 -6.82 0.50
N VAL A 247 -9.58 -7.60 -0.37
CA VAL A 247 -8.88 -8.45 -1.35
C VAL A 247 -8.14 -7.59 -2.36
N LEU A 248 -8.78 -6.62 -3.00
CA LEU A 248 -8.12 -5.73 -3.98
C LEU A 248 -6.90 -5.02 -3.38
N GLN A 249 -7.02 -4.52 -2.14
CA GLN A 249 -5.92 -3.88 -1.43
C GLN A 249 -4.73 -4.82 -1.20
N ALA A 250 -4.97 -6.12 -0.95
CA ALA A 250 -3.89 -7.09 -0.77
C ALA A 250 -3.15 -7.42 -2.08
N TRP A 251 -3.79 -7.19 -3.24
CA TRP A 251 -3.22 -7.37 -4.57
C TRP A 251 -2.68 -6.07 -5.19
N GLN A 252 -2.89 -4.93 -4.52
CA GLN A 252 -2.42 -3.62 -4.96
C GLN A 252 -0.91 -3.52 -4.67
N TYR A 253 -0.08 -3.61 -5.71
CA TYR A 253 1.38 -3.57 -5.57
C TYR A 253 2.04 -2.32 -6.14
N ALA A 254 1.29 -1.26 -6.45
CA ALA A 254 1.86 0.00 -6.92
C ALA A 254 2.92 0.58 -5.95
N GLU A 255 2.68 0.53 -4.64
CA GLU A 255 3.66 0.98 -3.62
C GLU A 255 4.91 0.10 -3.61
N VAL A 256 4.72 -1.22 -3.75
CA VAL A 256 5.81 -2.19 -3.77
C VAL A 256 6.68 -2.01 -5.01
N TYR A 257 6.05 -1.70 -6.15
CA TYR A 257 6.74 -1.37 -7.40
C TYR A 257 7.57 -0.09 -7.26
N LEU A 258 7.04 0.97 -6.64
CA LEU A 258 7.80 2.20 -6.38
C LEU A 258 9.04 1.92 -5.53
N ILE A 259 8.88 1.18 -4.42
CA ILE A 259 10.01 0.76 -3.58
C ILE A 259 11.03 -0.06 -4.38
N ALA A 260 10.55 -0.95 -5.27
CA ALA A 260 11.43 -1.74 -6.12
C ALA A 260 12.22 -0.89 -7.12
N ILE A 261 11.64 0.19 -7.68
CA ILE A 261 12.39 1.16 -8.49
C ILE A 261 13.51 1.78 -7.67
N PHE A 262 13.21 2.31 -6.47
CA PHE A 262 14.25 2.92 -5.62
C PHE A 262 15.37 1.93 -5.27
N VAL A 263 15.02 0.70 -4.91
CA VAL A 263 16.00 -0.35 -4.57
C VAL A 263 16.81 -0.75 -5.80
N ALA A 264 16.16 -0.94 -6.95
CA ALA A 264 16.83 -1.29 -8.19
C ALA A 264 17.78 -0.18 -8.63
N SER A 265 17.36 1.09 -8.62
CA SER A 265 18.22 2.21 -9.02
C SER A 265 19.47 2.34 -8.13
N TRP A 266 19.35 2.02 -6.84
CA TRP A 266 20.52 1.96 -5.95
C TRP A 266 21.44 0.78 -6.28
N GLN A 267 20.87 -0.41 -6.48
CA GLN A 267 21.64 -1.64 -6.57
C GLN A 267 22.24 -1.89 -7.97
N LEU A 268 21.64 -1.32 -9.02
CA LEU A 268 22.01 -1.62 -10.41
C LEU A 268 23.47 -1.27 -10.73
N GLY A 269 23.94 -0.11 -10.26
CA GLY A 269 25.31 0.37 -10.51
C GLY A 269 26.37 -0.64 -10.04
N PRO A 270 26.47 -0.91 -8.72
CA PRO A 270 27.47 -1.85 -8.21
C PRO A 270 27.32 -3.27 -8.76
N VAL A 271 26.09 -3.74 -9.01
CA VAL A 271 25.84 -5.09 -9.55
C VAL A 271 26.32 -5.20 -11.00
N SER A 272 26.03 -4.18 -11.83
CA SER A 272 26.46 -4.17 -13.23
C SER A 272 27.98 -4.10 -13.36
N GLU A 273 28.63 -3.27 -12.53
CA GLU A 273 30.09 -3.16 -12.50
C GLU A 273 30.73 -4.51 -12.09
N PHE A 274 30.25 -5.13 -11.01
CA PHE A 274 30.80 -6.41 -10.54
C PHE A 274 30.67 -7.53 -11.58
N MET A 275 29.53 -7.61 -12.28
CA MET A 275 29.24 -8.70 -13.21
C MET A 275 30.20 -8.75 -14.40
N ILE A 276 30.59 -7.60 -14.96
CA ILE A 276 31.38 -7.54 -16.21
C ILE A 276 32.83 -7.11 -15.95
N ASN A 277 33.08 -6.22 -14.99
CA ASN A 277 34.43 -5.65 -14.80
C ASN A 277 35.46 -6.70 -14.36
N SER A 278 35.02 -7.81 -13.74
CA SER A 278 35.87 -8.95 -13.43
C SER A 278 36.53 -9.58 -14.66
N TYR A 279 35.89 -9.50 -15.83
CA TYR A 279 36.44 -10.00 -17.10
C TYR A 279 37.33 -8.96 -17.81
N CYS A 280 37.33 -7.71 -17.34
CA CYS A 280 38.00 -6.59 -18.00
C CYS A 280 39.28 -6.12 -17.31
N GLU A 281 39.79 -6.88 -16.36
CA GLU A 281 40.99 -6.53 -15.62
C GLU A 281 42.21 -6.31 -16.54
N SER A 282 42.34 -7.10 -17.60
CA SER A 282 43.40 -6.97 -18.60
C SER A 282 43.30 -5.70 -19.46
N LEU A 283 42.11 -5.10 -19.58
CA LEU A 283 41.83 -3.93 -20.40
C LEU A 283 42.01 -2.61 -19.64
N LYS A 284 42.19 -2.64 -18.30
CA LYS A 284 42.35 -1.43 -17.48
C LYS A 284 43.50 -0.53 -17.97
N GLY A 285 44.63 -1.12 -18.37
CA GLY A 285 45.76 -0.37 -18.93
C GLY A 285 45.42 0.31 -20.26
N PHE A 286 44.59 -0.33 -21.10
CA PHE A 286 44.12 0.23 -22.35
C PHE A 286 43.13 1.38 -22.13
N PHE A 287 42.19 1.23 -21.19
CA PHE A 287 41.26 2.31 -20.82
C PHE A 287 41.99 3.53 -20.28
N ALA A 288 42.99 3.35 -19.41
CA ALA A 288 43.82 4.45 -18.91
C ALA A 288 44.52 5.21 -20.05
N GLN A 289 45.00 4.50 -21.08
CA GLN A 289 45.58 5.14 -22.26
C GLN A 289 44.53 5.91 -23.08
N MET A 290 43.34 5.34 -23.31
CA MET A 290 42.29 6.03 -24.06
C MET A 290 41.80 7.29 -23.35
N VAL A 291 41.67 7.25 -22.03
CA VAL A 291 41.37 8.44 -21.21
C VAL A 291 42.50 9.46 -21.29
N TYR A 292 43.76 9.03 -21.17
CA TYR A 292 44.92 9.92 -21.26
C TYR A 292 45.01 10.65 -22.62
N PHE A 293 44.64 9.99 -23.71
CA PHE A 293 44.59 10.59 -25.05
C PHE A 293 43.33 11.45 -25.29
N GLY A 294 42.41 11.52 -24.33
CA GLY A 294 41.13 12.23 -24.47
C GLY A 294 40.17 11.58 -25.45
N LEU A 295 40.33 10.28 -25.74
CA LEU A 295 39.41 9.51 -26.58
C LEU A 295 38.17 9.05 -25.81
N LEU A 296 38.31 8.91 -24.49
CA LEU A 296 37.26 8.42 -23.60
C LEU A 296 37.17 9.34 -22.38
N LYS A 297 35.96 9.55 -21.86
CA LYS A 297 35.77 10.23 -20.58
C LYS A 297 36.18 9.30 -19.42
N GLU A 298 36.51 9.88 -18.29
CA GLU A 298 36.87 9.10 -17.08
C GLU A 298 35.71 8.21 -16.60
N GLU A 299 34.45 8.65 -16.78
CA GLU A 299 33.24 7.88 -16.44
C GLU A 299 33.04 6.63 -17.31
N ASP A 300 33.59 6.64 -18.52
CA ASP A 300 33.51 5.53 -19.48
C ASP A 300 34.70 4.58 -19.41
N ALA A 301 35.67 4.82 -18.51
CA ALA A 301 36.91 4.05 -18.38
C ALA A 301 36.72 2.65 -17.75
N GLN A 302 35.60 2.02 -18.06
CA GLN A 302 35.12 0.74 -17.57
C GLN A 302 34.45 -0.04 -18.70
N CYS A 303 34.32 -1.35 -18.57
CA CYS A 303 33.71 -2.15 -19.63
C CYS A 303 32.20 -1.95 -19.74
N PHE A 304 31.54 -1.90 -18.60
CA PHE A 304 30.09 -1.81 -18.51
C PHE A 304 29.70 -1.34 -17.12
N SER A 305 28.87 -0.31 -17.08
CA SER A 305 28.16 0.11 -15.88
C SER A 305 26.81 0.65 -16.30
N VAL A 306 25.78 0.34 -15.54
CA VAL A 306 24.44 0.88 -15.79
C VAL A 306 24.05 1.73 -14.59
N GLN A 307 23.86 3.02 -14.84
CA GLN A 307 23.30 3.93 -13.86
C GLN A 307 21.81 4.08 -14.11
N SER A 308 21.03 4.27 -13.04
CA SER A 308 19.58 4.43 -13.15
C SER A 308 19.15 5.69 -12.45
N SER A 309 18.34 6.47 -13.16
CA SER A 309 17.71 7.68 -12.64
C SER A 309 16.21 7.50 -12.54
N ILE A 310 15.62 8.08 -11.50
CA ILE A 310 14.17 8.03 -11.26
C ILE A 310 13.51 9.18 -12.00
N GLU A 311 12.49 8.87 -12.79
CA GLU A 311 11.84 9.82 -13.69
C GLU A 311 10.48 10.31 -13.14
N GLU A 312 9.90 11.31 -13.80
CA GLU A 312 8.65 11.97 -13.41
C GLU A 312 7.48 11.00 -13.20
N GLY A 313 7.38 9.94 -14.01
CA GLY A 313 6.32 8.95 -13.92
C GLY A 313 6.26 8.25 -12.57
N ALA A 314 7.41 8.01 -11.91
CA ALA A 314 7.46 7.41 -10.59
C ALA A 314 6.87 8.34 -9.52
N PHE A 315 7.15 9.65 -9.60
CA PHE A 315 6.58 10.64 -8.68
C PHE A 315 5.07 10.81 -8.85
N ILE A 316 4.57 10.80 -10.10
CA ILE A 316 3.14 10.84 -10.40
C ILE A 316 2.44 9.59 -9.86
N LEU A 317 3.03 8.41 -10.07
CA LEU A 317 2.49 7.16 -9.54
C LEU A 317 2.50 7.13 -8.00
N ALA A 318 3.53 7.68 -7.35
CA ALA A 318 3.59 7.85 -5.90
C ALA A 318 2.48 8.76 -5.37
N ALA A 319 2.22 9.89 -6.03
CA ALA A 319 1.09 10.75 -5.71
C ALA A 319 -0.25 10.01 -5.84
N GLY A 320 -0.42 9.20 -6.90
CA GLY A 320 -1.56 8.32 -7.08
C GLY A 320 -1.74 7.30 -5.94
N ALA A 321 -0.65 6.66 -5.48
CA ALA A 321 -0.68 5.72 -4.37
C ALA A 321 -1.09 6.39 -3.04
N VAL A 322 -0.57 7.57 -2.74
CA VAL A 322 -0.97 8.36 -1.57
C VAL A 322 -2.45 8.74 -1.65
N CYS A 323 -2.92 9.20 -2.81
CA CYS A 323 -4.34 9.50 -3.02
C CYS A 323 -5.24 8.28 -2.79
N LEU A 324 -4.83 7.11 -3.27
CA LEU A 324 -5.53 5.85 -3.06
C LEU A 324 -5.57 5.44 -1.59
N ALA A 325 -4.46 5.57 -0.86
CA ALA A 325 -4.39 5.28 0.57
C ALA A 325 -5.32 6.20 1.38
N LEU A 326 -5.37 7.50 1.05
CA LEU A 326 -6.27 8.47 1.68
C LEU A 326 -7.73 8.14 1.41
N LEU A 327 -8.09 7.90 0.13
CA LEU A 327 -9.46 7.56 -0.27
C LEU A 327 -9.93 6.26 0.39
N ASN A 328 -9.07 5.23 0.39
CA ASN A 328 -9.35 3.94 1.01
C ASN A 328 -9.58 4.10 2.52
N THR A 329 -8.69 4.81 3.22
CA THR A 329 -8.81 5.03 4.67
C THR A 329 -10.10 5.78 4.99
N PHE A 330 -10.43 6.82 4.23
CA PHE A 330 -11.64 7.61 4.43
C PHE A 330 -12.92 6.77 4.27
N VAL A 331 -13.07 6.09 3.12
CA VAL A 331 -14.29 5.32 2.82
C VAL A 331 -14.42 4.11 3.73
N THR A 332 -13.35 3.35 3.95
CA THR A 332 -13.38 2.13 4.77
C THR A 332 -13.68 2.44 6.24
N LYS A 333 -13.12 3.53 6.79
CA LYS A 333 -13.47 3.98 8.15
C LYS A 333 -14.94 4.37 8.26
N ALA A 334 -15.48 5.11 7.28
CA ALA A 334 -16.90 5.48 7.26
C ALA A 334 -17.81 4.26 7.20
N VAL A 335 -17.47 3.25 6.38
CA VAL A 335 -18.19 1.99 6.28
C VAL A 335 -18.16 1.22 7.60
N ASN A 336 -16.98 1.11 8.22
CA ASN A 336 -16.82 0.39 9.48
C ASN A 336 -17.63 1.03 10.60
N GLN A 337 -17.65 2.36 10.70
CA GLN A 337 -18.52 3.05 11.67
C GLN A 337 -20.00 2.79 11.37
N TYR A 338 -20.42 2.86 10.11
CA TYR A 338 -21.80 2.56 9.73
C TYR A 338 -22.23 1.13 10.14
N LEU A 339 -21.38 0.13 9.88
CA LEU A 339 -21.65 -1.26 10.25
C LEU A 339 -21.68 -1.43 11.78
N TYR A 340 -20.78 -0.74 12.48
CA TYR A 340 -20.74 -0.73 13.94
C TYR A 340 -22.04 -0.17 14.54
N GLU A 341 -22.49 1.00 14.09
CA GLU A 341 -23.75 1.62 14.56
C GLU A 341 -24.96 0.74 14.31
N LYS A 342 -25.03 0.08 13.14
CA LYS A 342 -26.09 -0.88 12.84
C LYS A 342 -26.09 -2.08 13.78
N SER A 343 -24.92 -2.64 14.05
CA SER A 343 -24.79 -3.76 14.99
C SER A 343 -25.14 -3.38 16.44
N GLN A 344 -24.97 -2.10 16.82
CA GLN A 344 -25.36 -1.60 18.13
C GLN A 344 -26.87 -1.37 18.22
N LEU A 345 -27.49 -0.87 17.15
CA LEU A 345 -28.94 -0.70 17.09
C LEU A 345 -29.66 -2.04 17.21
N GLU A 346 -29.18 -3.07 16.50
CA GLU A 346 -29.72 -4.44 16.58
C GLU A 346 -29.66 -4.98 18.02
N LYS A 347 -28.57 -4.75 18.75
CA LYS A 347 -28.44 -5.16 20.15
C LYS A 347 -29.40 -4.41 21.07
N LYS A 348 -29.53 -3.09 20.91
CA LYS A 348 -30.47 -2.29 21.73
C LYS A 348 -31.91 -2.78 21.57
N MET A 349 -32.31 -3.09 20.34
CA MET A 349 -33.65 -3.66 20.08
C MET A 349 -33.81 -5.04 20.72
N GLU A 350 -32.78 -5.88 20.69
CA GLU A 350 -32.77 -7.19 21.35
C GLU A 350 -32.88 -7.05 22.90
N ASP A 351 -32.15 -6.10 23.47
CA ASP A 351 -32.16 -5.79 24.91
C ASP A 351 -33.51 -5.22 25.35
N GLU A 352 -34.09 -4.25 24.63
CA GLU A 352 -35.40 -3.66 24.92
C GLU A 352 -36.53 -4.70 24.92
N VAL A 353 -36.52 -5.61 23.93
CA VAL A 353 -37.48 -6.72 23.87
C VAL A 353 -37.32 -7.65 25.07
N SER A 354 -36.08 -7.88 25.54
CA SER A 354 -35.82 -8.71 26.71
C SER A 354 -36.27 -8.07 28.03
N THR A 355 -36.12 -6.75 28.18
CA THR A 355 -36.56 -5.99 29.36
C THR A 355 -38.08 -6.00 29.48
N ILE A 356 -38.81 -5.67 28.40
CA ILE A 356 -40.28 -5.68 28.41
C ILE A 356 -40.83 -7.06 28.80
N GLN A 357 -40.18 -8.14 28.35
CA GLN A 357 -40.59 -9.51 28.68
C GLN A 357 -40.25 -9.93 30.12
N THR A 358 -39.32 -9.25 30.77
CA THR A 358 -38.94 -9.52 32.16
C THR A 358 -39.87 -8.77 33.11
N ASP A 359 -40.13 -7.50 32.83
CA ASP A 359 -41.08 -6.68 33.60
C ASP A 359 -42.50 -7.29 33.59
N ALA A 360 -42.95 -7.80 32.44
CA ALA A 360 -44.24 -8.49 32.33
C ALA A 360 -44.32 -9.83 33.09
N LEU A 361 -43.18 -10.48 33.38
CA LEU A 361 -43.15 -11.73 34.14
C LEU A 361 -43.07 -11.45 35.65
N GLU A 362 -42.33 -10.42 36.06
CA GLU A 362 -42.23 -10.03 37.48
C GLU A 362 -43.59 -9.55 38.03
N GLU A 363 -44.42 -8.88 37.22
CA GLU A 363 -45.78 -8.50 37.63
C GLU A 363 -46.71 -9.71 37.89
N ALA A 364 -46.37 -10.89 37.36
CA ALA A 364 -47.17 -12.11 37.52
C ALA A 364 -46.78 -12.98 38.75
N THR A 365 -45.67 -12.70 39.42
CA THR A 365 -45.17 -13.50 40.56
C THR A 365 -44.93 -12.64 41.80
N ASP A 366 -45.97 -12.50 42.63
CA ASP A 366 -45.99 -11.75 43.91
C ASP A 366 -45.33 -12.53 45.07
N ASP A 367 -44.17 -13.16 44.83
CA ASP A 367 -43.42 -13.93 45.84
C ASP A 367 -42.22 -13.13 46.38
N ASN A 368 -42.40 -12.57 47.58
CA ASN A 368 -41.57 -11.60 48.31
C ASN A 368 -40.10 -12.00 48.68
N ASN A 369 -39.45 -12.93 47.98
CA ASN A 369 -38.18 -13.53 48.44
C ASN A 369 -37.03 -13.64 47.41
N SER A 370 -36.87 -12.70 46.48
CA SER A 370 -35.74 -12.72 45.52
C SER A 370 -34.53 -11.90 45.98
N VAL A 371 -33.37 -12.56 46.00
CA VAL A 371 -32.06 -12.00 46.37
C VAL A 371 -31.46 -11.25 45.18
N PRO A 372 -30.97 -10.00 45.33
CA PRO A 372 -30.44 -9.20 44.23
C PRO A 372 -29.13 -9.78 43.68
N SER A 373 -29.16 -10.28 42.44
CA SER A 373 -28.03 -10.82 41.69
C SER A 373 -27.17 -9.69 41.05
N LEU A 374 -26.49 -8.92 41.89
CA LEU A 374 -25.77 -7.68 41.51
C LEU A 374 -24.33 -7.85 40.97
N LEU A 375 -23.89 -9.07 40.59
CA LEU A 375 -22.48 -9.32 40.22
C LEU A 375 -22.29 -9.90 38.81
N SER A 376 -23.05 -9.41 37.83
CA SER A 376 -22.74 -9.65 36.41
C SER A 376 -21.61 -8.71 35.98
N GLY A 377 -20.36 -9.18 36.09
CA GLY A 377 -19.15 -8.40 35.83
C GLY A 377 -19.14 -7.76 34.43
N SER A 378 -19.28 -6.43 34.39
CA SER A 378 -19.19 -5.64 33.16
C SER A 378 -17.77 -5.70 32.60
N SER A 379 -17.53 -6.60 31.65
CA SER A 379 -16.28 -6.64 30.89
C SER A 379 -16.14 -5.36 30.05
N ILE A 380 -15.26 -4.46 30.49
CA ILE A 380 -14.97 -3.19 29.82
C ILE A 380 -14.24 -3.51 28.51
N LYS A 381 -14.93 -3.39 27.38
CA LYS A 381 -14.30 -3.49 26.06
C LYS A 381 -13.70 -2.14 25.69
N PRO A 382 -12.45 -2.09 25.18
CA PRO A 382 -11.86 -0.86 24.72
C PRO A 382 -12.73 -0.26 23.61
N VAL A 383 -12.96 1.04 23.72
CA VAL A 383 -13.74 1.80 22.77
C VAL A 383 -13.00 1.88 21.42
N PRO A 384 -13.62 1.49 20.30
CA PRO A 384 -12.99 1.61 18.99
C PRO A 384 -12.89 3.09 18.55
N VAL A 385 -11.79 3.46 17.89
CA VAL A 385 -11.67 4.77 17.24
C VAL A 385 -12.63 4.83 16.05
N LEU A 386 -13.56 5.78 16.07
CA LEU A 386 -14.61 5.91 15.06
C LEU A 386 -14.19 6.86 13.94
N PHE A 387 -14.87 6.78 12.79
CA PHE A 387 -14.65 7.68 11.66
C PHE A 387 -14.90 9.15 12.05
N THR A 388 -15.86 9.39 12.94
CA THR A 388 -16.15 10.72 13.52
C THR A 388 -15.03 11.32 14.36
N ASP A 389 -14.09 10.49 14.81
CA ASP A 389 -12.93 10.92 15.60
C ASP A 389 -11.76 11.26 14.66
N THR A 390 -11.46 10.40 13.68
CA THR A 390 -10.37 10.62 12.72
C THR A 390 -10.68 11.77 11.75
N PHE A 391 -11.90 11.87 11.24
CA PHE A 391 -12.29 12.82 10.20
C PHE A 391 -13.22 13.92 10.71
N ARG A 392 -12.99 14.37 11.95
CA ARG A 392 -13.82 15.38 12.62
C ARG A 392 -14.04 16.64 11.79
N TRP A 393 -13.01 17.12 11.07
CA TRP A 393 -13.05 18.33 10.25
C TRP A 393 -13.92 18.21 8.99
N PHE A 394 -14.22 16.98 8.56
CA PHE A 394 -15.05 16.69 7.39
C PHE A 394 -16.53 16.54 7.74
N LEU A 395 -16.92 16.76 9.00
CA LEU A 395 -18.26 16.53 9.50
C LEU A 395 -18.87 17.79 10.10
N ARG A 396 -20.15 18.02 9.85
CA ARG A 396 -20.92 19.13 10.43
C ARG A 396 -22.00 18.60 11.36
N GLY A 397 -22.19 19.28 12.49
CA GLY A 397 -23.30 19.01 13.40
C GLY A 397 -24.63 19.46 12.81
N ASP A 398 -25.66 18.68 13.04
CA ASP A 398 -27.05 19.06 12.75
C ASP A 398 -27.47 20.12 13.79
N SER A 399 -27.14 21.40 13.53
CA SER A 399 -27.66 22.52 14.30
C SER A 399 -29.17 22.53 14.09
N GLY A 400 -29.93 21.98 15.04
CA GLY A 400 -31.37 21.78 14.96
C GLY A 400 -32.23 23.05 14.85
N GLU A 401 -31.67 24.18 14.42
CA GLU A 401 -32.31 25.50 14.35
C GLU A 401 -33.41 25.64 13.28
N ASN A 402 -33.68 24.61 12.46
CA ASN A 402 -34.66 24.71 11.37
C ASN A 402 -35.99 23.96 11.61
N GLN A 403 -36.25 23.39 12.79
CA GLN A 403 -37.48 22.60 13.02
C GLN A 403 -38.63 23.33 13.74
N GLU A 404 -38.47 24.59 14.18
CA GLU A 404 -39.58 25.38 14.76
C GLU A 404 -40.13 26.50 13.86
N ARG A 405 -39.53 26.78 12.69
CA ARG A 405 -39.99 27.89 11.83
C ARG A 405 -41.03 27.53 10.76
N SER A 406 -41.57 26.30 10.76
CA SER A 406 -42.55 25.86 9.76
C SER A 406 -43.99 25.69 10.28
N SER A 407 -44.35 26.33 11.39
CA SER A 407 -45.75 26.35 11.88
C SER A 407 -46.40 27.73 11.97
N ASN A 408 -45.68 28.84 11.74
CA ASN A 408 -46.28 30.18 11.73
C ASN A 408 -45.41 31.19 10.96
N SER A 409 -45.62 31.35 9.65
CA SER A 409 -45.45 32.63 8.95
C SER A 409 -45.67 32.43 7.44
N ALA A 410 -46.89 32.71 7.00
CA ALA A 410 -47.12 33.34 5.72
C ALA A 410 -46.48 34.75 5.74
N LEU A 411 -45.98 35.19 4.59
CA LEU A 411 -45.33 36.49 4.33
C LEU A 411 -44.05 36.77 5.13
N ASP A 412 -42.88 36.72 4.48
CA ASP A 412 -42.31 37.94 3.91
C ASP A 412 -41.19 37.59 2.90
N VAL A 413 -41.18 38.33 1.81
CA VAL A 413 -40.26 38.23 0.68
C VAL A 413 -39.27 39.38 0.83
N SER A 414 -38.00 39.10 1.12
CA SER A 414 -36.83 39.76 0.48
C SER A 414 -35.54 39.58 1.27
N THR A 415 -34.46 39.63 0.49
CA THR A 415 -33.09 40.04 0.87
C THR A 415 -32.29 39.12 1.78
N CYS A 416 -31.34 38.40 1.18
CA CYS A 416 -29.89 38.54 1.49
C CYS A 416 -29.07 37.77 0.44
N PHE A 417 -28.67 38.48 -0.61
CA PHE A 417 -27.57 38.11 -1.50
C PHE A 417 -26.42 39.09 -1.25
N ALA A 418 -25.20 38.57 -1.35
CA ALA A 418 -23.93 39.26 -1.57
C ALA A 418 -23.44 40.26 -0.50
N LYS A 419 -22.38 39.85 0.22
CA LYS A 419 -21.39 40.78 0.77
C LYS A 419 -20.14 40.66 -0.09
N GLU A 420 -20.10 41.44 -1.17
CA GLU A 420 -18.85 41.80 -1.84
C GLU A 420 -18.14 42.87 -1.01
N VAL A 421 -16.85 42.67 -0.77
CA VAL A 421 -15.95 43.68 -0.23
C VAL A 421 -15.28 44.31 -1.45
N TYR A 422 -15.78 45.49 -1.85
CA TYR A 422 -15.08 46.42 -2.73
C TYR A 422 -14.23 47.34 -1.87
N ILE A 423 -12.95 47.49 -2.22
CA ILE A 423 -12.05 48.53 -1.73
C ILE A 423 -11.98 49.55 -2.87
N ASP A 424 -12.39 50.78 -2.59
CA ASP A 424 -12.32 51.91 -3.52
C ASP A 424 -10.90 52.46 -3.61
N GLU A 425 -10.49 52.77 -4.84
CA GLU A 425 -9.32 53.57 -5.19
C GLU A 425 -9.73 55.05 -5.26
N ASP A 426 -8.93 55.93 -4.66
CA ASP A 426 -8.91 57.36 -5.02
C ASP A 426 -7.49 57.72 -5.50
N GLU A 427 -7.42 57.96 -6.82
CA GLU A 427 -6.73 59.03 -7.55
C GLU A 427 -5.49 59.74 -6.93
N ILE A 428 -4.38 59.81 -7.70
CA ILE A 428 -3.83 61.05 -8.30
C ILE A 428 -2.53 60.73 -9.11
N ASN A 429 -2.66 60.95 -10.42
CA ASN A 429 -1.76 61.52 -11.44
C ASN A 429 -0.22 61.44 -11.42
N LEU A 430 0.25 60.98 -12.59
CA LEU A 430 1.29 61.49 -13.50
C LEU A 430 2.80 61.42 -13.15
N GLU A 431 3.50 60.89 -14.17
CA GLU A 431 4.75 61.37 -14.80
C GLU A 431 6.03 60.53 -14.68
N SER A 432 6.43 60.02 -15.85
CA SER A 432 7.78 59.98 -16.42
C SER A 432 8.81 58.91 -15.99
N ILE A 433 9.12 58.09 -16.99
CA ILE A 433 10.35 57.29 -17.27
C ILE A 433 11.57 58.25 -17.27
N PRO A 434 12.79 57.90 -16.78
CA PRO A 434 13.60 56.89 -17.44
C PRO A 434 14.59 56.02 -16.64
N SER A 435 14.97 54.97 -17.37
CA SER A 435 16.09 54.03 -17.26
C SER A 435 17.44 54.54 -16.75
N SER A 436 18.18 53.59 -16.16
CA SER A 436 19.64 53.35 -16.17
C SER A 436 20.30 53.41 -14.79
N GLY A 437 21.23 52.48 -14.53
CA GLY A 437 22.13 52.58 -13.38
C GLY A 437 22.60 51.26 -12.80
N THR A 438 23.63 50.68 -13.42
CA THR A 438 24.56 49.69 -12.87
C THR A 438 25.33 50.26 -11.66
N GLU A 439 25.57 49.47 -10.60
CA GLU A 439 26.73 49.50 -9.66
C GLU A 439 26.42 48.51 -8.52
N VAL A 440 27.10 47.36 -8.38
CA VAL A 440 28.39 47.13 -7.70
C VAL A 440 28.50 47.85 -6.35
N TYR A 441 28.39 47.11 -5.24
CA TYR A 441 29.25 47.33 -4.06
C TYR A 441 29.34 46.09 -3.17
N ASN A 442 30.59 45.71 -2.90
CA ASN A 442 31.06 44.74 -1.93
C ASN A 442 30.88 45.24 -0.48
N GLY A 443 30.86 44.29 0.46
CA GLY A 443 31.72 44.38 1.64
C GLY A 443 31.07 44.75 2.98
N ASP A 444 30.84 43.68 3.76
CA ASP A 444 31.49 43.46 5.06
C ASP A 444 31.09 44.21 6.35
N PHE A 445 31.02 43.36 7.41
CA PHE A 445 31.31 43.60 8.83
C PHE A 445 30.29 44.37 9.70
N TYR A 446 29.60 43.64 10.59
CA TYR A 446 29.83 43.68 12.06
C TYR A 446 28.80 42.80 12.83
N GLN A 447 29.32 41.80 13.55
CA GLN A 447 28.78 41.24 14.81
C GLN A 447 29.84 41.54 15.88
N PRO A 448 29.52 41.76 17.18
CA PRO A 448 29.36 40.60 18.09
C PRO A 448 28.57 40.81 19.42
N HIS A 449 28.12 39.71 20.03
CA HIS A 449 28.11 39.35 21.48
C HIS A 449 27.19 38.10 21.64
N LYS A 450 27.63 36.85 21.86
CA LYS A 450 28.44 36.16 22.89
C LYS A 450 27.71 35.93 24.24
N GLN A 451 27.29 34.68 24.50
CA GLN A 451 27.67 33.78 25.63
C GLN A 451 26.69 32.58 25.71
N ASP A 452 27.17 31.36 25.43
CA ASP A 452 27.61 30.28 26.36
C ASP A 452 26.41 29.39 26.73
N SER A 453 26.38 28.06 26.68
CA SER A 453 27.32 26.92 26.65
C SER A 453 26.43 25.69 26.29
N GLN A 454 26.83 24.48 25.86
CA GLN A 454 28.03 23.68 26.07
C GLN A 454 28.02 22.49 25.08
N GLN A 455 29.21 22.13 24.57
CA GLN A 455 29.52 21.04 23.63
C GLN A 455 29.47 19.64 24.24
N CYS A 456 29.33 18.62 23.37
CA CYS A 456 30.27 17.50 23.33
C CYS A 456 30.33 16.93 21.89
N THR A 457 31.52 17.04 21.28
CA THR A 457 31.93 16.43 20.02
C THR A 457 32.99 15.39 20.35
N ALA A 458 32.98 14.23 19.70
CA ALA A 458 34.18 13.43 19.53
C ALA A 458 34.15 12.73 18.16
N VAL A 459 35.15 13.11 17.35
CA VAL A 459 35.62 12.48 16.12
C VAL A 459 36.56 11.33 16.51
N SER A 460 36.59 10.24 15.73
CA SER A 460 37.83 9.55 15.30
C SER A 460 37.54 8.48 14.26
N LEU A 461 38.16 8.65 13.09
CA LEU A 461 38.46 7.65 12.08
C LEU A 461 39.57 6.72 12.61
N VAL A 462 39.45 5.41 12.38
CA VAL A 462 40.61 4.51 12.23
C VAL A 462 40.31 3.52 11.11
N GLU A 463 41.24 3.53 10.18
CA GLU A 463 41.49 2.66 9.04
C GLU A 463 42.05 1.32 9.55
N GLU A 464 41.59 0.17 9.07
CA GLU A 464 42.41 -1.05 9.12
C GLU A 464 42.06 -2.00 7.98
N GLN A 465 43.09 -2.32 7.21
CA GLN A 465 43.15 -3.23 6.07
C GLN A 465 43.89 -4.51 6.50
N ASN A 466 43.49 -5.63 5.89
CA ASN A 466 44.22 -6.89 5.71
C ASN A 466 44.39 -7.92 6.87
N ASP A 467 43.83 -9.11 6.60
CA ASP A 467 44.53 -10.37 6.25
C ASP A 467 44.19 -11.66 7.03
N GLU A 468 44.00 -12.70 6.21
CA GLU A 468 44.27 -14.13 6.39
C GLU A 468 43.75 -14.96 7.59
N SER A 469 42.80 -15.84 7.26
CA SER A 469 42.88 -17.31 7.35
C SER A 469 42.77 -18.06 8.71
N ARG A 470 42.22 -19.28 8.57
CA ARG A 470 42.14 -20.44 9.52
C ARG A 470 41.08 -20.40 10.64
N GLY A 471 40.05 -21.23 10.44
CA GLY A 471 40.01 -22.57 11.04
C GLY A 471 39.61 -22.73 12.52
N GLU A 472 38.65 -23.66 12.71
CA GLU A 472 38.34 -24.46 13.92
C GLU A 472 37.17 -24.05 14.84
N GLU A 473 36.47 -25.13 15.21
CA GLU A 473 35.27 -25.27 16.01
C GLU A 473 35.46 -24.81 17.46
N CYS A 474 34.39 -24.28 18.10
CA CYS A 474 33.92 -24.79 19.40
C CYS A 474 32.57 -24.21 19.87
N SER A 475 31.83 -25.10 20.51
CA SER A 475 30.57 -25.06 21.24
C SER A 475 30.19 -23.83 22.09
N ALA A 476 28.90 -23.46 21.94
CA ALA A 476 27.87 -23.16 22.95
C ALA A 476 28.23 -22.70 24.38
N VAL A 477 27.75 -21.50 24.78
CA VAL A 477 27.15 -21.17 26.10
C VAL A 477 26.12 -20.02 25.95
N HIS A 478 25.10 -20.04 26.82
CA HIS A 478 23.79 -19.36 26.84
C HIS A 478 23.82 -17.96 27.59
N PRO A 479 22.70 -17.28 27.97
CA PRO A 479 22.39 -15.89 27.57
C PRO A 479 22.23 -14.86 28.72
N ASN A 480 21.97 -13.59 28.34
CA ASN A 480 21.18 -12.50 29.00
C ASN A 480 21.94 -11.19 29.23
N CYS A 481 21.47 -10.08 28.62
CA CYS A 481 20.85 -8.94 29.33
C CYS A 481 20.40 -7.80 28.39
N MET A 482 19.48 -6.97 28.90
CA MET A 482 18.57 -6.04 28.24
C MET A 482 19.17 -4.80 27.56
N GLY A 483 18.41 -4.24 26.61
CA GLY A 483 18.40 -2.81 26.29
C GLY A 483 17.20 -2.42 25.41
N LYS A 484 16.17 -1.79 25.99
CA LYS A 484 14.97 -1.28 25.31
C LYS A 484 15.25 0.11 24.73
N HIS A 485 14.96 0.33 23.45
CA HIS A 485 14.62 1.67 22.95
C HIS A 485 13.50 1.61 21.90
N PHE A 486 12.60 2.58 22.03
CA PHE A 486 11.34 2.82 21.35
C PHE A 486 11.53 3.38 19.92
N MET A 487 10.79 2.88 18.93
CA MET A 487 10.47 3.52 17.62
C MET A 487 9.25 2.80 16.98
N PRO A 488 8.51 3.42 16.03
CA PRO A 488 7.07 3.21 15.82
C PRO A 488 6.70 2.05 14.89
N ARG A 489 5.50 1.52 15.11
CA ARG A 489 4.87 0.38 14.43
C ARG A 489 4.58 0.64 12.95
N LEU A 490 5.30 -0.04 12.07
CA LEU A 490 4.80 -0.48 10.77
C LEU A 490 4.50 -1.98 10.84
N PHE A 491 3.34 -2.36 10.30
CA PHE A 491 2.78 -3.70 10.35
C PHE A 491 3.66 -4.68 9.55
N PHE A 492 4.31 -5.63 10.25
CA PHE A 492 4.81 -6.88 9.67
C PHE A 492 4.59 -7.99 10.70
N GLU A 493 3.78 -8.99 10.33
CA GLU A 493 3.41 -10.12 11.18
C GLU A 493 4.42 -11.26 10.97
N ARG A 494 5.10 -11.65 12.06
CA ARG A 494 6.12 -12.70 12.09
C ARG A 494 5.46 -14.02 12.49
N GLN A 495 5.36 -14.99 11.57
CA GLN A 495 4.97 -16.35 11.92
C GLN A 495 6.06 -17.02 12.77
N LYS A 496 5.68 -17.46 13.97
CA LYS A 496 6.51 -18.25 14.88
C LYS A 496 6.13 -19.71 14.69
N SER A 497 7.05 -20.49 14.13
CA SER A 497 6.93 -21.95 13.99
C SER A 497 6.99 -22.57 15.39
N GLN A 498 5.94 -23.28 15.81
CA GLN A 498 5.95 -24.13 16.99
C GLN A 498 6.28 -25.55 16.56
N SER A 499 7.44 -26.04 17.01
CA SER A 499 7.75 -27.46 17.04
C SER A 499 6.94 -28.14 18.13
N LEU A 500 6.32 -29.28 17.80
CA LEU A 500 5.78 -30.23 18.77
C LEU A 500 6.55 -31.53 18.60
N ASN A 501 7.21 -31.93 19.69
CA ASN A 501 7.98 -33.15 19.80
C ASN A 501 7.25 -34.14 20.72
N ASN A 502 7.25 -35.41 20.31
CA ASN A 502 7.18 -36.66 21.08
C ASN A 502 5.91 -37.10 21.83
N ARG A 503 5.40 -38.27 21.43
CA ARG A 503 5.34 -39.47 22.30
C ARG A 503 5.51 -40.77 21.50
N PRO A 504 6.10 -41.82 22.10
CA PRO A 504 6.37 -43.11 21.46
C PRO A 504 5.25 -44.13 21.75
N ASP A 505 5.11 -45.13 20.89
CA ASP A 505 4.48 -46.40 21.28
C ASP A 505 5.15 -47.59 20.60
N GLN A 506 5.17 -48.67 21.38
CA GLN A 506 5.97 -49.88 21.28
C GLN A 506 5.43 -50.90 20.26
N GLY A 507 6.35 -51.77 19.80
CA GLY A 507 6.12 -53.21 19.71
C GLY A 507 5.55 -53.77 18.41
N ASN A 508 6.39 -54.45 17.62
CA ASN A 508 6.35 -55.91 17.62
C ASN A 508 7.45 -56.53 16.75
N ASP A 509 8.02 -57.59 17.31
CA ASP A 509 8.98 -58.51 16.73
C ASP A 509 8.48 -59.16 15.42
N LYS A 510 9.40 -59.38 14.48
CA LYS A 510 9.55 -60.68 13.83
C LYS A 510 10.91 -60.82 13.15
N VAL A 511 11.67 -61.76 13.71
CA VAL A 511 12.87 -62.42 13.24
C VAL A 511 12.60 -63.16 11.91
N LEU A 512 13.54 -63.14 10.95
CA LEU A 512 14.15 -64.32 10.31
C LEU A 512 15.06 -63.98 9.10
N HIS A 513 16.29 -64.49 9.20
CA HIS A 513 17.25 -64.92 8.18
C HIS A 513 17.86 -63.96 7.13
N GLY A 514 19.20 -63.90 7.15
CA GLY A 514 19.95 -64.64 6.12
C GLY A 514 20.85 -63.83 5.17
N GLU A 515 22.11 -63.66 5.59
CA GLU A 515 23.35 -63.68 4.79
C GLU A 515 23.71 -62.59 3.75
N PRO A 516 25.03 -62.40 3.49
CA PRO A 516 25.60 -61.15 2.97
C PRO A 516 26.04 -61.24 1.51
N LYS A 517 26.13 -60.09 0.83
CA LYS A 517 27.06 -59.90 -0.29
C LYS A 517 27.64 -58.49 -0.32
N SER A 518 28.96 -58.43 -0.36
CA SER A 518 29.75 -57.28 -0.81
C SER A 518 29.43 -56.88 -2.24
N CYS A 519 29.41 -55.57 -2.49
CA CYS A 519 30.30 -54.86 -3.43
C CYS A 519 30.22 -53.37 -3.12
#